data_AF-A0A1Y6BVY4-F1
#
_entry.id   AF-A0A1Y6BVY4-F1
#
_cell.length_a   1.000
_cell.length_b   1.000
_cell.length_c   1.000
_cell.angle_alpha   90.00
_cell.angle_beta   90.00
_cell.angle_gamma   90.00
#
_symmetry.space_group_name_H-M   'P 1'
#
loop_
_entity.id
_entity.type
_entity.pdbx_description
1 polymer ?
#
loop_
_entity_poly.entity_id
_entity_poly.type
_entity_poly.pdbx_seq_one_letter_code
_entity_poly.pdbx_strand_id
1 'polypeptide(L)'
;MVSTELTFHWRNKNLKDAVLAIYYAVAWGYNTRDKLLMALPQFSKNRLLLALDLLFSSGMASANLGVLTVSEDIRLIEQIVGMKFDLPFSEDELTPPVKRKVALGLGLKNAAGIDVLLFTKTKEKFNDH
;
A
#
# COMPACT_ATOMS: atom_id res chain seq x y z
N MET A 1 3.73 -24.27 20.31
CA MET A 1 2.86 -23.96 19.14
C MET A 1 3.60 -22.97 18.27
N VAL A 2 3.67 -23.19 16.95
CA VAL A 2 4.38 -22.29 16.05
C VAL A 2 3.43 -21.17 15.60
N SER A 3 3.89 -19.93 15.64
CA SER A 3 3.15 -18.78 15.12
C SER A 3 4.11 -17.87 14.35
N THR A 4 3.60 -17.12 13.39
CA THR A 4 4.43 -16.21 12.60
C THR A 4 3.95 -14.78 12.75
N GLU A 5 4.85 -13.89 13.12
CA GLU A 5 4.60 -12.44 13.11
C GLU A 5 4.78 -11.92 11.68
N LEU A 6 3.72 -11.34 11.12
CA LEU A 6 3.71 -10.68 9.82
C LEU A 6 3.69 -9.16 10.02
N THR A 7 4.54 -8.44 9.29
CA THR A 7 4.53 -6.96 9.25
C THR A 7 4.62 -6.47 7.82
N PHE A 8 3.81 -5.46 7.48
CA PHE A 8 3.82 -4.82 6.16
C PHE A 8 4.71 -3.59 6.15
N HIS A 9 5.47 -3.42 5.06
CA HIS A 9 6.36 -2.28 4.86
C HIS A 9 6.30 -1.77 3.42
N TRP A 10 6.42 -0.46 3.23
CA TRP A 10 6.57 0.14 1.90
C TRP A 10 7.83 -0.37 1.23
N ARG A 11 7.71 -0.88 0.00
CA ARG A 11 8.87 -1.25 -0.83
C ARG A 11 9.74 -0.04 -1.13
N ASN A 12 9.11 1.04 -1.58
CA ASN A 12 9.80 2.30 -1.83
C ASN A 12 9.44 3.33 -0.77
N LYS A 13 10.24 3.35 0.31
CA LYS A 13 10.06 4.31 1.43
C LYS A 13 10.15 5.76 0.97
N ASN A 14 10.94 6.05 -0.06
CA ASN A 14 11.12 7.42 -0.57
C ASN A 14 9.87 7.92 -1.31
N LEU A 15 9.04 7.04 -1.85
CA LEU A 15 7.81 7.41 -2.55
C LEU A 15 6.57 7.36 -1.67
N LYS A 16 6.63 6.74 -0.48
CA LYS A 16 5.53 6.65 0.49
C LYS A 16 4.79 7.98 0.65
N ASP A 17 5.51 9.04 1.05
CA ASP A 17 4.87 10.31 1.41
C ASP A 17 4.20 10.97 0.20
N ALA A 18 4.78 10.80 -1.00
CA ALA A 18 4.20 11.31 -2.22
C ALA A 18 2.94 10.53 -2.63
N VAL A 19 2.94 9.20 -2.46
CA VAL A 19 1.77 8.34 -2.71
C VAL A 19 0.61 8.73 -1.79
N LEU A 20 0.87 8.88 -0.49
CA LEU A 20 -0.14 9.28 0.48
C LEU A 20 -0.65 10.69 0.21
N ALA A 21 0.25 11.63 -0.09
CA ALA A 21 -0.13 13.00 -0.42
C ALA A 21 -1.01 13.08 -1.67
N ILE A 22 -0.73 12.28 -2.70
CA ILE A 22 -1.58 12.17 -3.89
C ILE A 22 -2.97 11.62 -3.52
N TYR A 23 -3.04 10.54 -2.72
CA TYR A 23 -4.31 10.00 -2.25
C TYR A 23 -5.15 11.07 -1.52
N TYR A 24 -4.56 11.76 -0.53
CA TYR A 24 -5.28 12.79 0.23
C TYR A 24 -5.67 13.99 -0.62
N ALA A 25 -4.81 14.45 -1.54
CA ALA A 25 -5.14 15.52 -2.47
C ALA A 25 -6.33 15.15 -3.38
N VAL A 26 -6.33 13.93 -3.93
CA VAL A 26 -7.44 13.43 -4.76
C VAL A 26 -8.73 13.31 -3.94
N ALA A 27 -8.65 12.79 -2.72
CA ALA A 27 -9.80 12.69 -1.81
C ALA A 27 -10.41 14.06 -1.48
N TRP A 28 -9.60 15.13 -1.50
CA TRP A 28 -10.05 16.52 -1.31
C TRP A 28 -10.48 17.22 -2.61
N GLY A 29 -10.53 16.51 -3.74
CA GLY A 29 -10.99 17.04 -5.02
C GLY A 29 -9.88 17.67 -5.89
N TYR A 30 -8.61 17.55 -5.51
CA TYR A 30 -7.46 17.93 -6.34
C TYR A 30 -7.10 16.80 -7.32
N ASN A 31 -8.07 16.40 -8.12
CA ASN A 31 -8.04 15.20 -8.96
C ASN A 31 -7.68 15.48 -10.44
N THR A 32 -7.26 16.69 -10.78
CA THR A 32 -6.71 17.01 -12.10
C THR A 32 -5.23 17.35 -11.98
N ARG A 33 -4.49 17.25 -13.09
CA ARG A 33 -3.04 17.56 -13.11
C ARG A 33 -2.72 18.91 -12.47
N ASP A 34 -3.40 19.97 -12.88
CA ASP A 34 -3.09 21.32 -12.41
C ASP A 34 -3.46 21.51 -10.94
N LYS A 35 -4.61 20.96 -10.52
CA LYS A 35 -5.04 20.98 -9.12
C LYS A 35 -4.08 20.19 -8.23
N LEU A 36 -3.59 19.04 -8.68
CA LEU A 36 -2.66 18.20 -7.95
C LEU A 36 -1.31 18.90 -7.78
N LEU A 37 -0.79 19.52 -8.84
CA LEU A 37 0.46 20.30 -8.78
C LEU A 37 0.32 21.53 -7.88
N MET A 38 -0.85 22.17 -7.85
CA MET A 38 -1.14 23.29 -6.96
C MET A 38 -1.24 22.85 -5.50
N ALA A 39 -1.84 21.69 -5.22
CA ALA A 39 -2.01 21.17 -3.87
C ALA A 39 -0.72 20.61 -3.26
N LEU A 40 0.23 20.17 -4.10
CA LEU A 40 1.44 19.47 -3.68
C LEU A 40 2.75 20.19 -4.09
N PRO A 41 2.92 21.49 -3.79
CA PRO A 41 4.10 22.26 -4.21
C PRO A 41 5.42 21.80 -3.57
N GLN A 42 5.34 21.09 -2.43
CA GLN A 42 6.50 20.56 -1.71
C GLN A 42 7.19 19.39 -2.42
N PHE A 43 6.52 18.75 -3.39
CA PHE A 43 7.08 17.64 -4.15
C PHE A 43 7.52 18.11 -5.53
N SER A 44 8.68 17.63 -5.99
CA SER A 44 9.09 17.86 -7.38
C SER A 44 8.14 17.13 -8.34
N LYS A 45 7.97 17.69 -9.54
CA LYS A 45 7.17 17.07 -10.62
C LYS A 45 7.58 15.62 -10.86
N ASN A 46 8.89 15.34 -10.89
CA ASN A 46 9.41 13.99 -11.08
C ASN A 46 9.01 13.04 -9.94
N ARG A 47 9.02 13.50 -8.69
CA ARG A 47 8.62 12.65 -7.55
C ARG A 47 7.12 12.33 -7.58
N LEU A 48 6.29 13.29 -7.98
CA LEU A 48 4.87 13.06 -8.20
C LEU A 48 4.61 12.08 -9.35
N LEU A 49 5.34 12.22 -10.47
CA LEU A 49 5.25 11.29 -11.60
C LEU A 49 5.60 9.86 -11.18
N LEU A 50 6.73 9.66 -10.49
CA LEU A 50 7.13 8.33 -10.01
C LEU A 50 6.12 7.72 -9.04
N ALA A 51 5.51 8.53 -8.17
CA ALA A 51 4.47 8.08 -7.26
C ALA A 51 3.17 7.72 -7.99
N LEU A 52 2.80 8.49 -9.02
CA LEU A 52 1.67 8.17 -9.90
C LEU A 52 1.92 6.88 -10.68
N ASP A 53 3.10 6.72 -11.28
CA ASP A 53 3.48 5.49 -11.99
C ASP A 53 3.38 4.26 -11.07
N LEU A 54 3.80 4.40 -9.82
CA LEU A 54 3.67 3.36 -8.81
C LEU A 54 2.19 3.06 -8.47
N LEU A 55 1.35 4.08 -8.36
CA LEU A 55 -0.09 3.91 -8.14
C LEU A 55 -0.79 3.26 -9.35
N PHE A 56 -0.43 3.64 -10.58
CA PHE A 56 -0.99 3.02 -11.80
C PHE A 56 -0.54 1.57 -11.96
N SER A 57 0.76 1.29 -11.77
CA SER A 57 1.31 -0.07 -11.89
C SER A 57 0.79 -1.03 -10.82
N SER A 58 0.46 -0.52 -9.63
CA SER A 58 -0.23 -1.30 -8.60
C SER A 58 -1.74 -1.42 -8.82
N GLY A 59 -2.31 -0.76 -9.83
CA GLY A 59 -3.76 -0.73 -10.03
C GLY A 59 -4.50 0.01 -8.91
N MET A 60 -3.81 0.88 -8.17
CA MET A 60 -4.35 1.69 -7.09
C MET A 60 -4.74 3.10 -7.55
N ALA A 61 -4.48 3.45 -8.81
CA ALA A 61 -5.02 4.64 -9.44
C ALA A 61 -5.51 4.35 -10.86
N SER A 62 -6.48 5.15 -11.30
CA SER A 62 -6.98 5.20 -12.67
C SER A 62 -7.21 6.65 -13.07
N ALA A 63 -7.05 6.96 -14.36
CA ALA A 63 -7.34 8.27 -14.89
C ALA A 63 -8.40 8.12 -15.99
N ASN A 64 -9.50 8.86 -15.86
CA ASN A 64 -10.56 8.88 -16.85
C ASN A 64 -10.90 10.33 -17.21
N LEU A 65 -10.88 10.67 -18.49
CA LEU A 65 -11.17 12.02 -19.00
C LEU A 65 -10.43 13.16 -18.26
N GLY A 66 -9.17 12.91 -17.84
CA GLY A 66 -8.35 13.89 -17.12
C GLY A 66 -8.62 13.99 -15.61
N VAL A 67 -9.50 13.14 -15.08
CA VAL A 67 -9.79 13.01 -13.65
C VAL A 67 -9.08 11.77 -13.09
N LEU A 68 -8.19 11.98 -12.12
CA LEU A 68 -7.48 10.96 -11.37
C LEU A 68 -8.37 10.43 -10.24
N THR A 69 -8.53 9.12 -10.19
CA THR A 69 -9.16 8.39 -9.07
C THR A 69 -8.11 7.52 -8.42
N VAL A 70 -8.10 7.47 -7.08
CA VAL A 70 -7.18 6.65 -6.29
C VAL A 70 -7.99 5.72 -5.40
N SER A 71 -7.54 4.48 -5.25
CA SER A 71 -8.19 3.46 -4.42
C SER A 71 -8.14 3.83 -2.94
N GLU A 72 -9.25 3.61 -2.25
CA GLU A 72 -9.36 3.72 -0.79
C GLU A 72 -8.46 2.70 -0.05
N ASP A 73 -8.00 1.65 -0.74
CA ASP A 73 -7.05 0.69 -0.20
C ASP A 73 -5.76 1.39 0.28
N ILE A 74 -5.37 2.54 -0.30
CA ILE A 74 -4.18 3.30 0.13
C ILE A 74 -4.30 3.76 1.58
N ARG A 75 -5.49 4.15 2.04
CA ARG A 75 -5.74 4.54 3.43
C ARG A 75 -5.63 3.35 4.38
N LEU A 76 -6.18 2.20 3.98
CA LEU A 76 -6.04 0.96 4.76
C LEU A 76 -4.58 0.52 4.84
N ILE A 77 -3.84 0.62 3.72
CA ILE A 77 -2.40 0.35 3.66
C ILE A 77 -1.64 1.24 4.66
N GLU A 78 -1.96 2.53 4.74
CA GLU A 78 -1.33 3.42 5.72
C GLU A 78 -1.53 2.95 7.16
N GLN A 79 -2.72 2.43 7.48
CA GLN A 79 -3.05 1.96 8.83
C GLN A 79 -2.35 0.65 9.20
N ILE A 80 -2.26 -0.31 8.27
CA ILE A 80 -1.69 -1.64 8.53
C ILE A 80 -0.17 -1.67 8.47
N VAL A 81 0.47 -0.71 7.78
CA VAL A 81 1.93 -0.68 7.65
C VAL A 81 2.57 -0.43 9.01
N GLY A 82 3.50 -1.31 9.40
CA GLY A 82 4.15 -1.27 10.71
C GLY A 82 3.36 -1.94 11.83
N MET A 83 2.11 -2.34 11.61
CA MET A 83 1.40 -3.22 12.54
C MET A 83 1.96 -4.64 12.49
N LYS A 84 1.96 -5.29 13.65
CA LYS A 84 2.36 -6.69 13.81
C LYS A 84 1.10 -7.55 13.86
N PHE A 85 1.03 -8.54 12.98
CA PHE A 85 -0.05 -9.51 12.93
C PHE A 85 0.50 -10.88 13.32
N ASP A 86 0.05 -11.43 14.44
CA ASP A 86 0.40 -12.79 14.83
C ASP A 86 -0.56 -13.77 14.12
N LEU A 87 0.00 -14.59 13.23
CA LEU A 87 -0.72 -15.57 12.46
C LEU A 87 -0.50 -16.97 13.04
N PRO A 88 -1.56 -17.80 13.16
CA PRO A 88 -1.48 -19.13 13.76
C PRO A 88 -0.93 -20.18 12.77
N PHE A 89 0.10 -19.82 12.00
CA PHE A 89 0.71 -20.65 10.95
C PHE A 89 2.24 -20.52 11.01
N SER A 90 2.95 -21.55 10.52
CA SER A 90 4.40 -21.47 10.36
C SER A 90 4.79 -20.56 9.19
N GLU A 91 6.06 -20.16 9.13
CA GLU A 91 6.54 -19.28 8.06
C GLU A 91 6.47 -19.99 6.69
N ASP A 92 6.69 -21.30 6.67
CA ASP A 92 6.63 -22.13 5.46
C ASP A 92 5.22 -22.19 4.84
N GLU A 93 4.18 -21.98 5.66
CA GLU A 93 2.78 -21.95 5.21
C GLU A 93 2.38 -20.61 4.58
N LEU A 94 3.18 -19.55 4.75
CA LEU A 94 2.94 -18.20 4.21
C LEU A 94 3.30 -18.07 2.72
N THR A 95 2.66 -18.90 1.91
CA THR A 95 2.74 -18.83 0.44
C THR A 95 2.10 -17.55 -0.12
N PRO A 96 2.44 -17.11 -1.34
CA PRO A 96 1.83 -15.92 -1.95
C PRO A 96 0.29 -15.93 -1.97
N PRO A 97 -0.40 -17.05 -2.26
CA PRO A 97 -1.86 -17.13 -2.15
C PRO A 97 -2.40 -16.87 -0.74
N VAL A 98 -1.69 -17.36 0.30
CA VAL A 98 -2.08 -17.15 1.70
C VAL A 98 -1.90 -15.68 2.08
N LYS A 99 -0.79 -15.04 1.69
CA LYS A 99 -0.57 -13.61 1.91
C LYS A 99 -1.68 -12.75 1.29
N ARG A 100 -2.15 -13.10 0.09
CA ARG A 100 -3.30 -12.43 -0.54
C ARG A 100 -4.58 -12.64 0.24
N LYS A 101 -4.85 -13.85 0.75
CA LYS A 101 -6.02 -14.11 1.61
C LYS A 101 -5.96 -13.29 2.90
N VAL A 102 -4.79 -13.17 3.52
CA VAL A 102 -4.59 -12.31 4.70
C VAL A 102 -4.89 -10.85 4.33
N ALA A 103 -4.34 -10.35 3.23
CA ALA A 103 -4.61 -8.99 2.76
C ALA A 103 -6.09 -8.72 2.49
N LEU A 104 -6.80 -9.64 1.83
CA LEU A 104 -8.25 -9.56 1.61
C LEU A 104 -9.01 -9.59 2.94
N GLY A 105 -8.59 -10.42 3.90
CA GLY A 105 -9.16 -10.50 5.24
C GLY A 105 -8.98 -9.23 6.07
N LEU A 106 -7.94 -8.43 5.77
CA LEU A 106 -7.72 -7.10 6.35
C LEU A 106 -8.57 -6.00 5.69
N GLY A 107 -9.44 -6.35 4.72
CA GLY A 107 -10.37 -5.44 4.06
C GLY A 107 -9.86 -4.79 2.78
N LEU A 108 -8.68 -5.18 2.30
CA LEU A 108 -8.11 -4.64 1.06
C LEU A 108 -8.76 -5.28 -0.15
N LYS A 109 -9.11 -4.50 -1.17
CA LYS A 109 -9.82 -4.99 -2.35
C LYS A 109 -8.87 -5.42 -3.47
N ASN A 110 -7.76 -4.72 -3.64
CA ASN A 110 -6.75 -5.01 -4.65
C ASN A 110 -5.50 -5.67 -4.03
N ALA A 111 -5.60 -6.99 -3.79
CA ALA A 111 -4.50 -7.76 -3.21
C ALA A 111 -3.23 -7.80 -4.09
N ALA A 112 -3.39 -7.75 -5.42
CA ALA A 112 -2.25 -7.76 -6.35
C ALA A 112 -1.46 -6.45 -6.31
N GLY A 113 -2.14 -5.31 -6.15
CA GLY A 113 -1.49 -4.01 -6.01
C GLY A 113 -0.65 -3.86 -4.74
N ILE A 114 -1.03 -4.57 -3.68
CA ILE A 114 -0.26 -4.59 -2.43
C ILE A 114 1.11 -5.21 -2.65
N ASP A 115 1.22 -6.28 -3.44
CA ASP A 115 2.50 -6.93 -3.72
C ASP A 115 3.50 -5.97 -4.40
N VAL A 116 2.98 -4.97 -5.14
CA VAL A 116 3.76 -3.91 -5.82
C VAL A 116 4.13 -2.77 -4.87
N LEU A 117 3.24 -2.37 -3.97
CA LEU A 117 3.47 -1.25 -3.04
C LEU A 117 4.26 -1.66 -1.79
N LEU A 118 3.97 -2.85 -1.28
CA LEU A 118 4.43 -3.34 0.01
C LEU A 118 5.25 -4.62 -0.15
N PHE A 119 6.13 -4.84 0.82
CA PHE A 119 6.71 -6.15 1.10
C PHE A 119 6.33 -6.57 2.51
N THR A 120 6.20 -7.87 2.69
CA THR A 120 5.92 -8.50 3.98
C THR A 120 7.22 -8.93 4.62
N LYS A 121 7.42 -8.61 5.89
CA LYS A 121 8.43 -9.22 6.73
C LYS A 121 7.76 -10.25 7.64
N THR A 122 8.34 -11.44 7.73
CA THR A 122 7.90 -12.55 8.56
C THR A 122 8.94 -12.82 9.64
N LYS A 123 8.48 -13.27 10.81
CA LYS A 123 9.33 -13.76 11.88
C LYS A 123 8.61 -14.89 12.60
N GLU A 124 9.12 -16.10 12.46
CA GLU A 124 8.62 -17.25 13.21
C GLU A 124 8.86 -17.08 14.72
N LYS A 125 7.85 -17.44 15.50
CA LYS A 125 7.83 -17.43 16.96
C LYS A 125 7.55 -18.86 17.42
N PHE A 126 8.52 -19.41 18.14
CA PHE A 126 8.34 -20.64 18.90
C PHE A 126 7.79 -20.25 20.27
N ASN A 127 6.53 -20.59 20.53
CA ASN A 127 6.03 -20.54 21.90
C ASN A 127 6.50 -21.81 22.61
N ASP A 128 7.57 -21.67 23.40
CA ASP A 128 7.96 -22.62 24.44
C ASP A 128 6.89 -22.56 25.53
N HIS A 129 6.09 -23.62 25.61
CA HIS A 129 5.30 -23.94 26.79
C HIS A 129 6.06 -24.96 27.63
#